data_AF-A0A0G0SHY3-F1
#
_entry.id   AF-A0A0G0SHY3-F1
#
_cell.length_a   1.000
_cell.length_b   1.000
_cell.length_c   1.000
_cell.angle_alpha   90.00
_cell.angle_beta   90.00
_cell.angle_gamma   90.00
#
_symmetry.space_group_name_H-M   'P 1'
#
loop_
_entity.id
_entity.type
_entity.pdbx_description
1 polymer ?
#
loop_
_entity_poly.entity_id
_entity_poly.type
_entity_poly.pdbx_seq_one_letter_code
_entity_poly.pdbx_strand_id
1 'polypeptide(L)'
;MFSIAEYLSQKHEVDFFWDRKEDKDKAEEFFALNLDKVRFTNNIFARTGNLLEKYRITSQYDIIFYVTDGSIFLSGARKNFLIIHSPAHFPKKDFVTRLKLRTWNPVCYGEFIGDLIRKKLHKKAKILPPGIDTDFFTAQKKEKIILSVGRFFLYPHNKKQDILVKVFKNMVDEGLEDWKLVLAGGLSEDSGKDYVTKLKKDAASYPIVFEINSSSAKLQELYGKAGIYWHGAGYGEDL
;
A
#
# COMPACT_ATOMS: atom_id res chain seq x y z
N MET A 1 5.28 0.60 6.51
CA MET A 1 6.66 0.71 7.06
C MET A 1 6.85 1.99 7.83
N PHE A 2 6.54 3.17 7.27
CA PHE A 2 6.65 4.43 8.00
C PHE A 2 5.91 4.46 9.34
N SER A 3 4.66 3.97 9.42
CA SER A 3 3.92 3.90 10.69
C SER A 3 4.58 2.99 11.74
N ILE A 4 5.26 1.91 11.31
CA ILE A 4 6.04 1.06 12.23
C ILE A 4 7.25 1.85 12.75
N ALA A 5 7.94 2.57 11.86
CA ALA A 5 9.11 3.38 12.21
C ALA A 5 8.75 4.52 13.17
N GLU A 6 7.69 5.28 12.87
CA GLU A 6 7.15 6.33 13.75
C GLU A 6 6.86 5.77 15.15
N TYR A 7 6.06 4.70 15.24
CA TYR A 7 5.68 4.12 16.53
C TYR A 7 6.89 3.66 17.35
N LEU A 8 7.85 2.97 16.72
CA LEU A 8 9.05 2.48 17.41
C LEU A 8 10.00 3.62 17.81
N SER A 9 10.05 4.70 17.03
CA SER A 9 10.91 5.86 17.32
C SER A 9 10.54 6.61 18.60
N GLN A 10 9.35 6.34 19.16
CA GLN A 10 8.93 6.88 20.44
C GLN A 10 9.75 6.33 21.63
N LYS A 11 10.32 5.12 21.49
CA LYS A 11 11.01 4.40 22.59
C LYS A 11 12.37 3.82 22.20
N HIS A 12 12.72 3.85 20.92
CA HIS A 12 13.90 3.18 20.39
C HIS A 12 14.58 4.06 19.34
N GLU A 13 15.87 3.82 19.11
CA GLU A 13 16.57 4.36 17.94
C GLU A 13 16.12 3.61 16.69
N VAL A 14 15.66 4.34 15.67
CA VAL A 14 15.12 3.75 14.45
C VAL A 14 15.89 4.27 13.24
N ASP A 15 16.52 3.35 12.52
CA ASP A 15 17.07 3.58 11.20
C ASP A 15 16.11 3.11 10.10
N PHE A 16 15.82 4.01 9.16
CA PHE A 16 15.07 3.73 7.96
C PHE A 16 16.01 3.71 6.76
N PHE A 17 16.28 2.51 6.22
CA PHE A 17 17.18 2.29 5.08
C PHE A 17 16.55 2.76 3.77
N TRP A 18 16.75 4.03 3.41
CA TRP A 18 16.17 4.68 2.23
C TRP A 18 17.07 5.81 1.70
N ASP A 19 17.43 5.75 0.41
CA ASP A 19 18.42 6.67 -0.16
C ASP A 19 17.90 8.11 -0.35
N ARG A 20 16.62 8.27 -0.66
CA ARG A 20 16.05 9.58 -1.03
C ARG A 20 15.49 10.28 0.19
N LYS A 21 16.28 11.19 0.78
CA LYS A 21 15.86 11.90 1.99
C LYS A 21 14.65 12.81 1.75
N GLU A 22 14.49 13.35 0.54
CA GLU A 22 13.30 14.18 0.20
C GLU A 22 11.97 13.41 0.28
N ASP A 23 12.00 12.07 0.26
CA ASP A 23 10.78 11.27 0.42
C ASP A 23 10.29 11.24 1.88
N LYS A 24 11.11 11.67 2.86
CA LYS A 24 10.67 11.82 4.25
C LYS A 24 9.55 12.87 4.33
N ASP A 25 9.82 14.09 3.87
CA ASP A 25 8.87 15.20 3.98
C ASP A 25 7.57 14.89 3.23
N LYS A 26 7.68 14.26 2.05
CA LYS A 26 6.52 13.79 1.29
C LYS A 26 5.73 12.72 2.04
N ALA A 27 6.40 11.81 2.73
CA ALA A 27 5.74 10.77 3.51
C ALA A 27 5.03 11.36 4.73
N GLU A 28 5.65 12.32 5.43
CA GLU A 28 5.04 13.01 6.56
C GLU A 28 3.78 13.77 6.13
N GLU A 29 3.85 14.53 5.02
CA GLU A 29 2.70 15.25 4.48
C GLU A 29 1.59 14.30 4.01
N PHE A 30 1.94 13.31 3.18
CA PHE A 30 0.95 12.45 2.52
C PHE A 30 0.27 11.49 3.51
N PHE A 31 1.03 10.92 4.44
CA PHE A 31 0.52 9.94 5.40
C PHE A 31 0.15 10.56 6.76
N ALA A 32 0.35 11.87 6.94
CA ALA A 32 0.15 12.56 8.21
C ALA A 32 0.91 11.90 9.39
N LEU A 33 2.19 11.58 9.16
CA LEU A 33 3.06 10.91 10.14
C LEU A 33 4.12 11.88 10.67
N ASN A 34 4.63 11.61 11.87
CA ASN A 34 5.81 12.26 12.43
C ASN A 34 7.03 11.32 12.35
N LEU A 35 7.98 11.65 11.48
CA LEU A 35 9.22 10.88 11.29
C LEU A 35 10.46 11.66 11.78
N ASP A 36 10.30 12.67 12.64
CA ASP A 36 11.40 13.50 13.18
C ASP A 36 12.42 12.68 13.97
N LYS A 37 11.94 11.67 14.70
CA LYS A 37 12.78 10.76 15.49
C LYS A 37 13.32 9.57 14.68
N VAL A 38 12.99 9.49 13.39
CA VAL A 38 13.43 8.40 12.50
C VAL A 38 14.65 8.85 11.70
N ARG A 39 15.76 8.12 11.82
CA ARG A 39 16.99 8.42 11.08
C ARG A 39 16.97 7.76 9.71
N PHE A 40 16.94 8.55 8.65
CA PHE A 40 17.03 8.03 7.28
C PHE A 40 18.51 7.79 6.92
N THR A 41 18.83 6.55 6.52
CA THR A 41 20.19 6.10 6.22
C THR A 41 20.25 5.44 4.85
N ASN A 42 21.45 5.31 4.27
CA ASN A 42 21.67 4.76 2.94
C ASN A 42 21.06 3.36 2.81
N ASN A 43 20.37 3.09 1.70
CA ASN A 43 19.71 1.81 1.49
C ASN A 43 20.73 0.73 1.12
N ILE A 44 21.09 -0.08 2.11
CA ILE A 44 22.00 -1.21 1.93
C ILE A 44 21.36 -2.35 1.13
N PHE A 45 20.03 -2.39 0.97
CA PHE A 45 19.31 -3.50 0.34
C PHE A 45 19.10 -3.31 -1.17
N ALA A 46 19.00 -2.08 -1.66
CA ALA A 46 18.78 -1.76 -3.08
C ALA A 46 20.00 -2.05 -3.96
N ARG A 47 21.21 -1.93 -3.41
CA ARG A 47 22.44 -2.28 -4.13
C ARG A 47 22.66 -3.79 -4.03
N THR A 48 23.15 -4.41 -5.11
CA THR A 48 23.87 -5.69 -5.09
C THR A 48 25.20 -5.53 -4.34
N GLY A 49 25.14 -5.00 -3.12
CA GLY A 49 26.26 -4.80 -2.24
C GLY A 49 26.76 -6.12 -1.67
N ASN A 50 27.98 -6.05 -1.15
CA ASN A 50 28.70 -7.17 -0.56
C ASN A 50 27.84 -7.84 0.55
N LEU A 51 27.58 -9.14 0.41
CA LEU A 51 26.77 -9.90 1.36
C LEU A 51 27.31 -9.81 2.80
N LEU A 52 28.65 -9.73 2.95
CA LEU A 52 29.31 -9.59 4.23
C LEU A 52 29.04 -8.23 4.86
N GLU A 53 28.97 -7.18 4.04
CA GLU A 53 28.65 -5.84 4.50
C GLU A 53 27.21 -5.77 5.01
N LYS A 54 26.25 -6.33 4.27
CA LYS A 54 24.85 -6.45 4.73
C LYS A 54 24.80 -7.15 6.10
N TYR A 55 25.48 -8.27 6.25
CA TYR A 55 25.53 -8.99 7.51
C TYR A 55 26.13 -8.15 8.65
N ARG A 56 27.28 -7.50 8.43
CA ARG A 56 27.98 -6.66 9.42
C ARG A 56 27.18 -5.41 9.83
N ILE A 57 26.46 -4.80 8.89
CA ILE A 57 25.62 -3.64 9.20
C ILE A 57 24.41 -4.13 10.00
N THR A 58 23.72 -5.17 9.51
CA THR A 58 22.53 -5.69 10.19
C THR A 58 22.83 -6.28 11.57
N SER A 59 24.03 -6.78 11.84
CA SER A 59 24.43 -7.26 13.17
C SER A 59 24.52 -6.18 14.26
N GLN A 60 24.49 -4.90 13.87
CA GLN A 60 24.45 -3.79 14.83
C GLN A 60 23.04 -3.53 15.38
N TYR A 61 22.02 -4.19 14.83
CA TYR A 61 20.63 -3.98 15.20
C TYR A 61 20.09 -5.14 16.05
N ASP A 62 19.27 -4.82 17.05
CA ASP A 62 18.51 -5.81 17.79
C ASP A 62 17.37 -6.41 16.95
N ILE A 63 16.70 -5.57 16.16
CA ILE A 63 15.52 -5.94 15.38
C ILE A 63 15.63 -5.36 13.97
N ILE A 64 15.32 -6.18 12.96
CA ILE A 64 15.12 -5.74 11.57
C ILE A 64 13.74 -6.10 11.08
N PHE A 65 13.08 -5.13 10.44
CA PHE A 65 11.89 -5.32 9.62
C PHE A 65 12.26 -5.14 8.16
N TYR A 66 11.90 -6.12 7.32
CA TYR A 66 12.21 -6.09 5.90
C TYR A 66 10.98 -6.46 5.08
N VAL A 67 10.51 -5.53 4.24
CA VAL A 67 9.46 -5.82 3.24
C VAL A 67 10.15 -6.40 2.01
N THR A 68 9.83 -7.65 1.69
CA THR A 68 10.45 -8.35 0.56
C THR A 68 9.67 -8.11 -0.74
N ASP A 69 10.41 -8.04 -1.84
CA ASP A 69 9.96 -8.12 -3.23
C ASP A 69 10.13 -9.54 -3.82
N GLY A 70 10.42 -10.53 -2.96
CA GLY A 70 10.86 -11.88 -3.32
C GLY A 70 12.36 -12.11 -3.06
N SER A 71 13.15 -11.06 -2.85
CA SER A 71 14.55 -11.19 -2.46
C SER A 71 14.71 -11.44 -0.94
N ILE A 72 15.78 -12.15 -0.58
CA ILE A 72 16.14 -12.38 0.82
C ILE A 72 17.65 -12.45 1.02
N PHE A 73 18.10 -11.98 2.17
CA PHE A 73 19.51 -11.95 2.57
C PHE A 73 19.69 -12.57 3.96
N LEU A 74 20.94 -12.89 4.30
CA LEU A 74 21.29 -13.30 5.65
C LEU A 74 21.49 -12.04 6.48
N SER A 75 20.68 -11.88 7.52
CA SER A 75 20.76 -10.78 8.46
C SER A 75 21.51 -11.21 9.72
N GLY A 76 22.39 -10.35 10.22
CA GLY A 76 23.10 -10.54 11.48
C GLY A 76 22.34 -10.03 12.70
N ALA A 77 21.17 -9.40 12.54
CA ALA A 77 20.40 -8.86 13.66
C ALA A 77 19.86 -9.98 14.56
N ARG A 78 19.69 -9.68 15.86
CA ARG A 78 19.23 -10.65 16.87
C ARG A 78 17.83 -11.21 16.55
N LYS A 79 16.92 -10.37 16.04
CA LYS A 79 15.60 -10.76 15.55
C LYS A 79 15.31 -10.15 14.19
N ASN A 80 14.80 -10.98 13.28
CA ASN A 80 14.47 -10.56 11.92
C ASN A 80 13.00 -10.83 11.61
N PHE A 81 12.29 -9.83 11.11
CA PHE A 81 10.90 -9.91 10.69
C PHE A 81 10.80 -9.68 9.18
N LEU A 82 10.36 -10.72 8.46
CA LEU A 82 10.21 -10.70 7.01
C LEU A 82 8.75 -10.43 6.69
N ILE A 83 8.48 -9.31 6.05
CA ILE A 83 7.12 -8.88 5.78
C ILE A 83 6.75 -9.21 4.33
N ILE A 84 5.75 -10.09 4.16
CA ILE A 84 5.26 -10.58 2.87
C ILE A 84 3.80 -10.13 2.69
N HIS A 85 3.52 -9.36 1.64
CA HIS A 85 2.20 -8.74 1.43
C HIS A 85 1.45 -9.20 0.19
N SER A 86 2.13 -9.86 -0.75
CA SER A 86 1.55 -10.25 -2.03
C SER A 86 2.05 -11.64 -2.42
N PRO A 87 1.24 -12.44 -3.15
CA PRO A 87 1.68 -13.71 -3.73
C PRO A 87 2.91 -13.56 -4.64
N ALA A 88 3.09 -12.39 -5.26
CA ALA A 88 4.24 -12.09 -6.12
C ALA A 88 5.56 -11.92 -5.35
N HIS A 89 5.51 -11.64 -4.04
CA HIS A 89 6.70 -11.35 -3.23
C HIS A 89 7.23 -12.58 -2.47
N PHE A 90 6.85 -13.78 -2.90
CA PHE A 90 7.35 -15.01 -2.29
C PHE A 90 8.81 -15.26 -2.71
N PRO A 91 9.71 -15.55 -1.75
CA PRO A 91 11.07 -15.92 -2.08
C PRO A 91 11.16 -17.17 -2.97
N LYS A 92 12.22 -17.25 -3.77
CA LYS A 92 12.49 -18.39 -4.66
C LYS A 92 12.58 -19.70 -3.86
N LYS A 93 12.12 -20.79 -4.45
CA LYS A 93 12.16 -22.13 -3.84
C LYS A 93 13.50 -22.81 -4.08
N ASP A 94 14.57 -22.25 -3.54
CA ASP A 94 15.92 -22.83 -3.60
C ASP A 94 16.51 -23.08 -2.20
N PHE A 95 17.55 -23.90 -2.14
CA PHE A 95 18.18 -24.32 -0.89
C PHE A 95 18.80 -23.15 -0.11
N VAL A 96 19.43 -22.21 -0.81
CA VAL A 96 20.09 -21.05 -0.20
C VAL A 96 19.04 -20.13 0.43
N THR A 97 17.94 -19.89 -0.28
CA THR A 97 16.78 -19.13 0.23
C THR A 97 16.17 -19.81 1.45
N ARG A 98 15.99 -21.13 1.43
CA ARG A 98 15.50 -21.89 2.58
C ARG A 98 16.40 -21.75 3.81
N LEU A 99 17.72 -21.79 3.61
CA LEU A 99 18.68 -21.60 4.70
C LEU A 99 18.60 -20.18 5.28
N LYS A 100 18.62 -19.16 4.42
CA LYS A 100 18.45 -17.75 4.83
C LYS A 100 17.16 -17.55 5.61
N LEU A 101 16.04 -18.09 5.11
CA LEU A 101 14.72 -17.98 5.73
C LEU A 101 14.69 -18.46 7.18
N ARG A 102 15.59 -19.38 7.61
CA ARG A 102 15.60 -19.89 9.00
C ARG A 102 15.70 -18.76 10.04
N THR A 103 16.47 -17.71 9.77
CA THR A 103 16.66 -16.58 10.69
C THR A 103 15.54 -15.55 10.66
N TRP A 104 14.58 -15.68 9.74
CA TRP A 104 13.48 -14.73 9.53
C TRP A 104 12.15 -15.23 10.09
N ASN A 105 11.44 -14.33 10.78
CA ASN A 105 10.09 -14.53 11.29
C ASN A 105 9.08 -13.87 10.34
N PRO A 106 8.24 -14.63 9.62
CA PRO A 106 7.32 -14.04 8.65
C PRO A 106 6.21 -13.22 9.32
N VAL A 107 5.88 -12.07 8.73
CA VAL A 107 4.75 -11.21 9.08
C VAL A 107 3.94 -10.95 7.80
N CYS A 108 2.61 -10.98 7.89
CA CYS A 108 1.74 -10.75 6.74
C CYS A 108 0.45 -10.03 7.13
N TYR A 109 -0.27 -9.49 6.15
CA TYR A 109 -1.45 -8.64 6.40
C TYR A 109 -2.76 -9.39 6.65
N GLY A 110 -2.83 -10.68 6.33
CA GLY A 110 -4.07 -11.44 6.47
C GLY A 110 -3.89 -12.93 6.29
N GLU A 111 -4.95 -13.67 6.61
CA GLU A 111 -4.99 -15.14 6.61
C GLU A 111 -4.61 -15.74 5.25
N PHE A 112 -5.08 -15.14 4.14
CA PHE A 112 -4.76 -15.61 2.78
C PHE A 112 -3.24 -15.74 2.54
N ILE A 113 -2.47 -14.70 2.87
CA ILE A 113 -1.01 -14.74 2.74
C ILE A 113 -0.40 -15.66 3.80
N GLY A 114 -0.94 -15.67 5.03
CA GLY A 114 -0.51 -16.57 6.10
C GLY A 114 -0.59 -18.05 5.68
N ASP A 115 -1.65 -18.42 4.98
CA ASP A 115 -1.89 -19.74 4.40
C ASP A 115 -0.88 -20.08 3.32
N LEU A 116 -0.60 -19.13 2.42
CA LEU A 116 0.42 -19.32 1.40
C LEU A 116 1.82 -19.44 2.03
N ILE A 117 2.14 -18.69 3.08
CA ILE A 117 3.41 -18.82 3.82
C ILE A 117 3.53 -20.21 4.45
N ARG A 118 2.47 -20.69 5.10
CA ARG A 118 2.44 -22.04 5.68
C ARG A 118 2.65 -23.12 4.62
N LYS A 119 1.94 -23.03 3.49
CA LYS A 119 2.02 -24.02 2.40
C LYS A 119 3.34 -23.96 1.63
N LYS A 120 3.85 -22.77 1.30
CA LYS A 120 5.01 -22.59 0.42
C LYS A 120 6.35 -22.52 1.16
N LEU A 121 6.37 -21.97 2.37
CA LEU A 121 7.60 -21.73 3.15
C LEU A 121 7.71 -22.64 4.38
N HIS A 122 6.67 -23.42 4.70
CA HIS A 122 6.61 -24.28 5.88
C HIS A 122 6.91 -23.53 7.19
N LYS A 123 6.44 -22.28 7.28
CA LYS A 123 6.57 -21.42 8.46
C LYS A 123 5.21 -20.89 8.91
N LYS A 124 5.10 -20.59 10.20
CA LYS A 124 3.98 -19.83 10.74
C LYS A 124 4.28 -18.34 10.61
N ALA A 125 3.35 -17.59 10.02
CA ALA A 125 3.43 -16.13 9.97
C ALA A 125 2.68 -15.51 11.15
N LYS A 126 3.14 -14.34 11.61
CA LYS A 126 2.33 -13.45 12.43
C LYS A 126 1.42 -12.64 11.51
N ILE A 127 0.12 -12.65 11.77
CA ILE A 127 -0.83 -11.82 11.05
C ILE A 127 -0.90 -10.48 11.75
N LEU A 128 -0.56 -9.43 11.01
CA LEU A 128 -0.55 -8.05 11.45
C LEU A 128 -1.08 -7.20 10.30
N PRO A 129 -2.40 -6.96 10.25
CA PRO A 129 -3.01 -6.08 9.26
C PRO A 129 -2.41 -4.67 9.34
N PRO A 130 -2.43 -3.89 8.25
CA PRO A 130 -2.02 -2.50 8.31
C PRO A 130 -2.88 -1.74 9.33
N GLY A 131 -2.23 -0.97 10.20
CA GLY A 131 -2.93 -0.07 11.10
C GLY A 131 -3.63 1.03 10.31
N ILE A 132 -4.85 1.37 10.73
CA ILE A 132 -5.62 2.49 10.21
C ILE A 132 -5.82 3.43 11.39
N ASP A 133 -5.42 4.68 11.24
CA ASP A 133 -5.81 5.73 12.18
C ASP A 133 -7.30 6.05 11.95
N THR A 134 -8.14 5.61 12.88
CA THR A 134 -9.59 5.83 12.80
C THR A 134 -9.97 7.25 13.19
N ASP A 135 -9.18 7.91 14.03
CA ASP A 135 -9.43 9.27 14.48
C ASP A 135 -9.14 10.28 13.37
N PHE A 136 -8.30 9.87 12.41
CA PHE A 136 -8.08 10.59 11.15
C PHE A 136 -9.37 10.82 10.33
N PHE A 137 -10.40 9.99 10.51
CA PHE A 137 -11.64 10.07 9.74
C PHE A 137 -12.82 10.48 10.63
N THR A 138 -13.36 11.67 10.38
CA THR A 138 -14.59 12.13 11.05
C THR A 138 -15.82 11.85 10.19
N ALA A 139 -16.80 11.15 10.76
CA ALA A 139 -18.09 10.95 10.11
C ALA A 139 -18.82 12.30 9.94
N GLN A 140 -19.36 12.54 8.76
CA GLN A 140 -20.14 13.74 8.44
C GLN A 140 -21.55 13.37 8.00
N LYS A 141 -22.42 14.37 7.84
CA LYS A 141 -23.76 14.17 7.27
C LYS A 141 -23.62 13.49 5.89
N LYS A 142 -24.23 12.32 5.75
CA LYS A 142 -24.15 11.54 4.51
C LYS A 142 -24.88 12.24 3.38
N GLU A 143 -24.25 12.25 2.21
CA GLU A 143 -24.77 12.76 0.94
C GLU A 143 -24.97 11.57 -0.02
N LYS A 144 -25.77 11.77 -1.08
CA LYS A 144 -25.97 10.80 -2.17
C LYS A 144 -24.71 10.69 -3.06
N ILE A 145 -23.62 10.22 -2.46
CA ILE A 145 -22.30 10.06 -3.07
C ILE A 145 -21.92 8.59 -3.01
N ILE A 146 -21.59 8.04 -4.17
CA ILE A 146 -20.84 6.79 -4.30
C ILE A 146 -19.36 7.16 -4.47
N LEU A 147 -18.51 6.76 -3.55
CA LEU A 147 -17.08 7.09 -3.56
C LEU A 147 -16.26 5.84 -3.90
N SER A 148 -15.34 5.96 -4.85
CA SER A 148 -14.28 4.98 -5.08
C SER A 148 -12.93 5.67 -5.00
N VAL A 149 -12.05 5.17 -4.13
CA VAL A 149 -10.70 5.72 -3.95
C VAL A 149 -9.65 4.72 -4.42
N GLY A 150 -8.84 5.13 -5.40
CA GLY A 150 -7.78 4.29 -5.94
C GLY A 150 -6.95 5.01 -6.98
N ARG A 151 -5.65 4.69 -7.04
CA ARG A 151 -4.73 5.22 -8.04
C ARG A 151 -5.26 5.02 -9.47
N PHE A 152 -5.06 6.02 -10.32
CA PHE A 152 -5.42 5.99 -11.73
C PHE A 152 -4.30 5.41 -12.58
N PHE A 153 -4.31 4.09 -12.81
CA PHE A 153 -3.41 3.41 -13.75
C PHE A 153 -4.02 2.12 -14.27
N LEU A 154 -3.57 1.69 -15.45
CA LEU A 154 -4.03 0.45 -16.11
C LEU A 154 -3.29 -0.80 -15.62
N TYR A 155 -2.01 -0.69 -15.25
CA TYR A 155 -1.17 -1.80 -14.84
C TYR A 155 -0.26 -1.41 -13.67
N PRO A 156 0.18 -2.36 -12.82
CA PRO A 156 -0.12 -3.80 -12.81
C PRO A 156 -1.39 -4.21 -12.01
N HIS A 157 -2.19 -3.26 -11.53
CA HIS A 157 -3.38 -3.54 -10.69
C HIS A 157 -4.53 -2.56 -10.95
N ASN A 158 -5.14 -2.65 -12.13
CA ASN A 158 -6.27 -1.81 -12.52
C ASN A 158 -7.36 -1.86 -11.44
N LYS A 159 -7.84 -0.70 -10.98
CA LYS A 159 -8.93 -0.62 -9.99
C LYS A 159 -10.32 -0.75 -10.62
N LYS A 160 -10.35 -0.98 -11.93
CA LYS A 160 -11.54 -1.17 -12.78
C LYS A 160 -12.46 0.04 -12.71
N GLN A 161 -11.90 1.25 -12.65
CA GLN A 161 -12.69 2.48 -12.61
C GLN A 161 -13.57 2.62 -13.86
N ASP A 162 -13.14 2.09 -15.00
CA ASP A 162 -13.92 1.99 -16.24
C ASP A 162 -15.19 1.16 -16.08
N ILE A 163 -15.13 0.05 -15.33
CA ILE A 163 -16.31 -0.77 -15.02
C ILE A 163 -17.25 0.01 -14.10
N LEU A 164 -16.72 0.71 -13.09
CA LEU A 164 -17.55 1.53 -12.19
C LEU A 164 -18.27 2.65 -12.95
N VAL A 165 -17.57 3.34 -13.86
CA VAL A 165 -18.17 4.35 -14.75
C VAL A 165 -19.28 3.72 -15.58
N LYS A 166 -19.02 2.58 -16.25
CA LYS A 166 -20.02 1.92 -17.09
C LYS A 166 -21.28 1.52 -16.30
N VAL A 167 -21.11 0.87 -15.15
CA VAL A 167 -22.25 0.40 -14.34
C VAL A 167 -23.03 1.59 -13.79
N PHE A 168 -22.36 2.63 -13.30
CA PHE A 168 -23.05 3.82 -12.80
C PHE A 168 -23.87 4.53 -13.88
N LYS A 169 -23.35 4.62 -15.11
CA LYS A 169 -24.10 5.16 -16.25
C LYS A 169 -25.40 4.40 -16.48
N ASN A 170 -25.32 3.07 -16.53
CA ASN A 170 -26.50 2.23 -16.69
C ASN A 170 -27.52 2.46 -15.56
N MET A 171 -27.07 2.59 -14.31
CA MET A 171 -27.97 2.89 -13.20
C MET A 171 -28.69 4.24 -13.37
N VAL A 172 -27.98 5.27 -13.86
CA VAL A 172 -28.58 6.58 -14.16
C VAL A 172 -29.60 6.46 -15.30
N ASP A 173 -29.26 5.74 -16.37
CA ASP A 173 -30.16 5.50 -17.51
C ASP A 173 -31.41 4.69 -17.08
N GLU A 174 -31.30 3.86 -16.05
CA GLU A 174 -32.39 3.07 -15.43
C GLU A 174 -33.19 3.87 -14.38
N GLY A 175 -32.86 5.14 -14.13
CA GLY A 175 -33.62 6.04 -13.25
C GLY A 175 -32.99 6.35 -11.89
N LEU A 176 -31.68 6.15 -11.71
CA LEU A 176 -30.98 6.60 -10.51
C LEU A 176 -30.89 8.14 -10.47
N GLU A 177 -31.67 8.75 -9.58
CA GLU A 177 -31.74 10.22 -9.42
C GLU A 177 -30.93 10.73 -8.22
N ASP A 178 -30.39 11.94 -8.36
CA ASP A 178 -29.62 12.71 -7.35
C ASP A 178 -28.33 12.08 -6.81
N TRP A 179 -27.88 10.95 -7.34
CA TRP A 179 -26.60 10.36 -6.96
C TRP A 179 -25.46 10.86 -7.84
N LYS A 180 -24.27 11.03 -7.25
CA LYS A 180 -23.03 11.22 -7.99
C LYS A 180 -21.99 10.15 -7.66
N LEU A 181 -21.24 9.73 -8.66
CA LEU A 181 -20.06 8.90 -8.50
C LEU A 181 -18.82 9.80 -8.38
N VAL A 182 -18.06 9.67 -7.31
CA VAL A 182 -16.78 10.36 -7.13
C VAL A 182 -15.66 9.34 -7.25
N LEU A 183 -14.80 9.51 -8.24
CA LEU A 183 -13.59 8.74 -8.44
C LEU A 183 -12.40 9.58 -7.96
N ALA A 184 -11.82 9.21 -6.82
CA ALA A 184 -10.69 9.92 -6.23
C ALA A 184 -9.41 9.07 -6.24
N GLY A 185 -8.25 9.70 -6.38
CA GLY A 185 -6.98 8.98 -6.24
C GLY A 185 -5.77 9.63 -6.90
N GLY A 186 -4.62 9.01 -6.64
CA GLY A 186 -3.33 9.49 -7.16
C GLY A 186 -3.14 9.20 -8.65
N LEU A 187 -2.56 10.16 -9.35
CA LEU A 187 -2.04 10.07 -10.71
C LEU A 187 -0.57 10.49 -10.67
N SER A 188 0.33 9.50 -10.66
CA SER A 188 1.79 9.71 -10.54
C SER A 188 2.56 9.43 -11.83
N GLU A 189 1.94 8.77 -12.81
CA GLU A 189 2.59 8.33 -14.04
C GLU A 189 1.91 8.94 -15.26
N ASP A 190 2.69 9.24 -16.31
CA ASP A 190 2.15 9.72 -17.58
C ASP A 190 1.17 8.72 -18.21
N SER A 191 1.40 7.41 -18.00
CA SER A 191 0.53 6.32 -18.45
C SER A 191 -0.91 6.43 -17.93
N GLY A 192 -1.12 7.08 -16.77
CA GLY A 192 -2.45 7.27 -16.19
C GLY A 192 -3.23 8.45 -16.79
N LYS A 193 -2.55 9.42 -17.44
CA LYS A 193 -3.20 10.62 -17.99
C LYS A 193 -4.17 10.28 -19.11
N ASP A 194 -3.75 9.41 -20.02
CA ASP A 194 -4.59 8.94 -21.12
C ASP A 194 -5.78 8.13 -20.61
N TYR A 195 -5.56 7.31 -19.58
CA TYR A 195 -6.63 6.54 -18.94
C TYR A 195 -7.68 7.46 -18.32
N VAL A 196 -7.25 8.46 -17.54
CA VAL A 196 -8.16 9.47 -16.96
C VAL A 196 -8.90 10.24 -18.06
N THR A 197 -8.21 10.64 -19.12
CA THR A 197 -8.81 11.37 -20.24
C THR A 197 -9.91 10.54 -20.90
N LYS A 198 -9.65 9.24 -21.13
CA LYS A 198 -10.65 8.30 -21.62
C LYS A 198 -11.84 8.18 -20.67
N LEU A 199 -11.61 7.98 -19.37
CA LEU A 199 -12.68 7.88 -18.39
C LEU A 199 -13.55 9.13 -18.34
N LYS A 200 -12.94 10.32 -18.38
CA LYS A 200 -13.66 11.60 -18.41
C LYS A 200 -14.53 11.74 -19.66
N LYS A 201 -14.02 11.31 -20.81
CA LYS A 201 -14.78 11.29 -22.07
C LYS A 201 -15.96 10.31 -21.98
N ASP A 202 -15.73 9.11 -21.45
CA ASP A 202 -16.76 8.08 -21.31
C ASP A 202 -17.85 8.48 -20.29
N ALA A 203 -17.47 9.27 -19.29
CA ALA A 203 -18.33 9.81 -18.24
C ALA A 203 -19.05 11.12 -18.62
N ALA A 204 -18.82 11.66 -19.83
CA ALA A 204 -19.42 12.92 -20.25
C ALA A 204 -20.96 12.86 -20.17
N SER A 205 -21.56 13.90 -19.61
CA SER A 205 -23.01 14.05 -19.39
C SER A 205 -23.62 13.18 -18.27
N TYR A 206 -22.80 12.47 -17.48
CA TYR A 206 -23.26 11.75 -16.29
C TYR A 206 -22.76 12.42 -15.01
N PRO A 207 -23.42 12.23 -13.85
CA PRO A 207 -23.01 12.81 -12.58
C PRO A 207 -21.79 12.07 -11.99
N ILE A 208 -20.66 12.15 -12.69
CA ILE A 208 -19.40 11.50 -12.33
C ILE A 208 -18.32 12.58 -12.17
N VAL A 209 -17.68 12.61 -11.00
CA VAL A 209 -16.66 13.60 -10.62
C VAL A 209 -15.31 12.90 -10.46
N PHE A 210 -14.25 13.52 -10.97
CA PHE A 210 -12.88 13.02 -10.87
C PHE A 210 -12.04 13.91 -9.96
N GLU A 211 -11.59 13.34 -8.85
CA GLU A 211 -10.83 13.99 -7.77
C GLU A 211 -9.38 13.46 -7.81
N ILE A 212 -8.57 14.05 -8.68
CA ILE A 212 -7.21 13.55 -8.99
C ILE A 212 -6.19 14.24 -8.10
N ASN A 213 -5.32 13.45 -7.46
CA ASN A 213 -4.27 13.95 -6.54
C ASN A 213 -4.84 14.86 -5.44
N SER A 214 -6.07 14.58 -4.97
CA SER A 214 -6.72 15.35 -3.91
C SER A 214 -5.91 15.31 -2.62
N SER A 215 -5.92 16.42 -1.88
CA SER A 215 -5.27 16.51 -0.58
C SER A 215 -5.88 15.53 0.42
N SER A 216 -5.12 15.22 1.48
CA SER A 216 -5.60 14.32 2.53
C SER A 216 -6.89 14.83 3.19
N ALA A 217 -6.98 16.14 3.45
CA ALA A 217 -8.19 16.79 3.97
C ALA A 217 -9.39 16.63 3.03
N LYS A 218 -9.18 16.73 1.71
CA LYS A 218 -10.26 16.53 0.73
C LYS A 218 -10.73 15.07 0.71
N LEU A 219 -9.81 14.11 0.80
CA LEU A 219 -10.16 12.69 0.91
C LEU A 219 -10.95 12.40 2.18
N GLN A 220 -10.55 12.96 3.33
CA GLN A 220 -11.31 12.84 4.58
C GLN A 220 -12.73 13.39 4.43
N GLU A 221 -12.88 14.56 3.80
CA GLU A 221 -14.20 15.15 3.53
C GLU A 221 -15.08 14.21 2.69
N LEU A 222 -14.52 13.65 1.61
CA LEU A 222 -15.22 12.71 0.74
C LEU A 222 -15.63 11.44 1.48
N TYR A 223 -14.74 10.81 2.25
CA TYR A 223 -15.06 9.63 3.07
C TYR A 223 -16.14 9.94 4.12
N GLY A 224 -16.04 11.11 4.76
CA GLY A 224 -17.00 11.56 5.77
C GLY A 224 -18.41 11.71 5.20
N LYS A 225 -18.53 12.29 4.00
CA LYS A 225 -19.82 12.59 3.33
C LYS A 225 -20.37 11.45 2.48
N ALA A 226 -19.52 10.54 1.96
CA ALA A 226 -19.97 9.47 1.08
C ALA A 226 -20.98 8.55 1.76
N GLY A 227 -22.13 8.37 1.12
CA GLY A 227 -23.17 7.42 1.55
C GLY A 227 -22.78 5.97 1.24
N ILE A 228 -22.05 5.74 0.15
CA ILE A 228 -21.59 4.42 -0.29
C ILE A 228 -20.10 4.50 -0.64
N TYR A 229 -19.31 3.54 -0.16
CA TYR A 229 -17.98 3.27 -0.69
C TYR A 229 -18.03 2.09 -1.66
N TRP A 230 -17.40 2.21 -2.81
CA TRP A 230 -17.44 1.23 -3.88
C TRP A 230 -16.04 0.98 -4.46
N HIS A 231 -15.73 -0.26 -4.84
CA HIS A 231 -14.47 -0.59 -5.50
C HIS A 231 -14.69 -1.67 -6.58
N GLY A 232 -13.96 -1.56 -7.69
CA GLY A 232 -13.95 -2.57 -8.76
C GLY A 232 -12.71 -3.47 -8.75
N ALA A 233 -11.74 -3.20 -7.89
CA ALA A 233 -10.50 -3.98 -7.82
C ALA A 233 -10.79 -5.46 -7.53
N GLY A 234 -10.28 -6.36 -8.38
CA GLY A 234 -10.52 -7.80 -8.30
C GLY A 234 -11.77 -8.30 -9.05
N TYR A 235 -12.60 -7.41 -9.60
CA TYR A 235 -13.76 -7.82 -10.40
C TYR A 235 -13.32 -8.57 -11.66
N GLY A 236 -13.81 -9.81 -11.79
CA GLY A 236 -13.48 -10.71 -12.91
C GLY A 236 -12.07 -11.28 -12.86
N GLU A 237 -11.34 -11.13 -11.75
CA GLU A 237 -10.01 -11.72 -11.55
C GLU A 237 -10.15 -13.03 -10.77
N ASP A 238 -9.40 -14.06 -11.17
CA ASP A 238 -9.25 -15.33 -10.45
C ASP A 238 -7.76 -15.49 -10.08
N LEU A 239 -7.44 -15.65 -8.79
CA LEU A 239 -6.08 -15.60 -8.24
C LEU A 239 -5.64 -16.95 -7.64
#